data_AF-A0A954UB35-F1
#
_entry.id   AF-A0A954UB35-F1
#
_cell.length_a   1.000
_cell.length_b   1.000
_cell.length_c   1.000
_cell.angle_alpha   90.00
_cell.angle_beta   90.00
_cell.angle_gamma   90.00
#
_symmetry.space_group_name_H-M   'P 1'
#
loop_
_entity.id
_entity.type
_entity.pdbx_description
1 polymer ?
#
loop_
_entity_poly.entity_id
_entity_poly.type
_entity_poly.pdbx_seq_one_letter_code
_entity_poly.pdbx_strand_id
1 'polypeptide(L)'
;VLGDEAFLLRWFGEDPSGHQDRLAVVNFGRDLHLRPSPEPLLAPPADSWWELLWSTEAPSYGGCGTAPLETEDNWRIPGHAAVILRPITSEAFREQQHGNGHSPDVES
;
A
#
# COMPACT_ATOMS: atom_id res chain seq x y z
N VAL A 1 9.51 -0.48 -14.52
CA VAL A 1 10.26 -1.47 -13.72
C VAL A 1 11.03 -0.68 -12.68
N LEU A 2 10.94 -1.06 -11.39
CA LEU A 2 11.41 -0.25 -10.26
C LEU A 2 12.91 -0.46 -9.96
N GLY A 3 13.47 -1.58 -10.40
CA GLY A 3 14.88 -1.94 -10.33
C GLY A 3 15.12 -3.33 -10.93
N ASP A 4 16.35 -3.85 -10.88
CA ASP A 4 16.70 -5.15 -11.47
C ASP A 4 15.90 -6.33 -10.88
N GLU A 5 15.54 -6.24 -9.60
CA GLU A 5 14.84 -7.31 -8.87
C GLU A 5 13.43 -6.91 -8.40
N ALA A 6 12.95 -5.74 -8.84
CA ALA A 6 11.67 -5.19 -8.39
C ALA A 6 10.87 -4.57 -9.53
N PHE A 7 9.58 -4.90 -9.59
CA PHE A 7 8.67 -4.32 -10.57
C PHE A 7 7.28 -4.08 -9.96
N LEU A 8 6.53 -3.23 -10.66
CA LEU A 8 5.14 -2.94 -10.36
C LEU A 8 4.27 -3.33 -11.55
N LEU A 9 3.04 -3.75 -11.26
CA LEU A 9 1.98 -3.94 -12.23
C LEU A 9 0.74 -3.22 -11.73
N ARG A 10 0.16 -2.37 -12.58
CA ARG A 10 -1.13 -1.73 -12.31
C ARG A 10 -2.18 -2.35 -13.22
N TRP A 11 -3.22 -2.92 -12.63
CA TRP A 11 -4.44 -3.29 -13.34
C TRP A 11 -5.42 -2.14 -13.22
N PHE A 12 -5.84 -1.61 -14.36
CA PHE A 12 -6.87 -0.58 -14.42
C PHE A 12 -8.24 -1.22 -14.35
N GLY A 13 -9.09 -0.73 -13.46
CA GLY A 13 -10.47 -1.18 -13.39
C GLY A 13 -11.32 -0.70 -14.58
N GLU A 14 -12.56 -1.20 -14.68
CA GLU A 14 -13.49 -0.76 -15.73
C GLU A 14 -13.99 0.67 -15.51
N ASP A 15 -14.01 1.11 -14.25
CA ASP A 15 -14.45 2.45 -13.86
C ASP A 15 -13.35 3.51 -14.15
N PRO A 16 -13.65 4.56 -14.94
CA PRO A 16 -12.67 5.57 -15.36
C PRO A 16 -12.13 6.44 -14.20
N SER A 17 -12.75 6.38 -13.01
CA SER A 17 -12.25 7.07 -11.82
C SER A 17 -10.91 6.50 -11.32
N GLY A 18 -10.59 5.24 -11.66
CA GLY A 18 -9.46 4.51 -11.13
C GLY A 18 -9.67 3.92 -9.73
N HIS A 19 -10.82 4.12 -9.07
CA HIS A 19 -11.11 3.55 -7.74
C HIS A 19 -11.23 2.01 -7.73
N GLN A 20 -11.18 1.37 -8.90
CA GLN A 20 -11.13 -0.08 -9.03
C GLN A 20 -9.73 -0.62 -9.37
N ASP A 21 -8.74 0.26 -9.47
CA ASP A 21 -7.38 -0.13 -9.81
C ASP A 21 -6.78 -1.06 -8.76
N ARG A 22 -5.81 -1.87 -9.19
CA ARG A 22 -4.97 -2.68 -8.30
C ARG A 22 -3.52 -2.46 -8.65
N LEU A 23 -2.70 -2.25 -7.63
CA LEU A 23 -1.26 -2.14 -7.79
C LEU A 23 -0.61 -3.35 -7.12
N ALA A 24 0.03 -4.21 -7.91
CA ALA A 24 0.95 -5.20 -7.37
C ALA A 24 2.37 -4.66 -7.40
N VAL A 25 3.08 -4.88 -6.31
CA VAL A 25 4.52 -4.65 -6.23
C VAL A 25 5.17 -5.95 -5.81
N VAL A 26 6.18 -6.36 -6.56
CA VAL A 26 6.94 -7.58 -6.30
C VAL A 26 8.41 -7.20 -6.22
N ASN A 27 9.05 -7.58 -5.12
CA ASN A 27 10.47 -7.36 -4.89
C ASN A 27 11.14 -8.68 -4.52
N PHE A 28 12.03 -9.17 -5.39
CA PHE A 28 12.81 -10.38 -5.16
C PHE A 28 14.15 -10.13 -4.48
N GLY A 29 14.57 -8.86 -4.41
CA GLY A 29 15.83 -8.44 -3.82
C GLY A 29 15.66 -7.98 -2.37
N ARG A 30 16.58 -7.13 -1.93
CA ARG A 30 16.55 -6.44 -0.63
C ARG A 30 15.47 -5.35 -0.58
N ASP A 31 15.20 -4.84 0.63
CA ASP A 31 14.32 -3.70 0.86
C ASP A 31 14.64 -2.53 -0.08
N LEU A 32 13.62 -2.09 -0.82
CA LEU A 32 13.73 -1.02 -1.78
C LEU A 32 13.09 0.25 -1.22
N HIS A 33 13.90 1.29 -1.13
CA HIS A 33 13.46 2.63 -0.75
C HIS A 33 13.32 3.46 -2.02
N LEU A 34 12.07 3.65 -2.45
CA LEU A 34 11.77 4.53 -3.56
C LEU A 34 11.63 5.95 -3.02
N ARG A 35 12.53 6.82 -3.49
CA ARG A 35 12.36 8.26 -3.30
C ARG A 35 11.11 8.70 -4.07
N PRO A 36 10.30 9.64 -3.55
CA PRO A 36 9.17 10.18 -4.28
C PRO A 36 9.68 10.85 -5.55
N SER A 37 9.66 10.09 -6.64
CA SER A 37 9.72 10.58 -8.00
C SER A 37 8.27 10.66 -8.47
N PRO A 38 7.88 11.67 -9.26
CA PRO A 38 6.54 11.74 -9.86
C PRO A 38 6.39 10.65 -10.93
N GLU A 39 6.44 9.38 -10.52
CA GLU A 39 6.15 8.21 -11.34
C GLU A 39 4.63 8.10 -11.44
N PRO A 40 4.01 8.45 -12.59
CA PRO A 40 2.55 8.52 -12.71
C PRO A 40 1.86 7.16 -12.49
N LEU A 41 2.61 6.06 -12.55
CA LEU A 41 2.09 4.72 -12.28
C LEU A 41 1.97 4.40 -10.78
N LEU A 42 2.82 4.99 -9.94
CA LEU A 42 2.82 4.80 -8.49
C LEU A 42 1.79 5.71 -7.80
N ALA A 43 1.43 6.83 -8.42
CA ALA A 43 0.43 7.74 -7.89
C ALA A 43 -0.94 7.03 -7.78
N PRO A 44 -1.62 7.11 -6.62
CA PRO A 44 -2.99 6.65 -6.51
C PRO A 44 -3.91 7.47 -7.44
N PRO A 45 -5.12 6.97 -7.74
CA PRO A 45 -6.17 7.77 -8.36
C PRO A 45 -6.43 9.08 -7.61
N ALA A 46 -7.10 10.03 -8.24
CA ALA A 46 -7.44 11.32 -7.62
C ALA A 46 -8.19 11.12 -6.29
N ASP A 47 -7.87 11.98 -5.31
CA ASP A 47 -8.46 11.99 -3.96
C ASP A 47 -8.38 10.64 -3.22
N SER A 48 -7.45 9.77 -3.60
CA SER A 48 -7.29 8.42 -3.07
C SER A 48 -5.90 8.17 -2.48
N TRP A 49 -5.82 7.13 -1.65
CA TRP A 49 -4.60 6.60 -1.05
C TRP A 49 -4.49 5.11 -1.33
N TRP A 50 -3.28 4.56 -1.30
CA TRP A 50 -3.11 3.11 -1.38
C TRP A 50 -3.29 2.46 -0.02
N GLU A 51 -4.13 1.43 0.01
CA GLU A 51 -4.30 0.56 1.17
C GLU A 51 -3.79 -0.84 0.84
N LEU A 52 -3.13 -1.47 1.82
CA LEU A 52 -2.72 -2.87 1.72
C LEU A 52 -3.95 -3.78 1.62
N LEU A 53 -4.12 -4.41 0.45
CA LEU A 53 -5.16 -5.42 0.24
C LEU A 53 -4.64 -6.82 0.60
N TRP A 54 -3.39 -7.13 0.24
CA TRP A 54 -2.80 -8.45 0.48
C TRP A 54 -1.28 -8.38 0.50
N SER A 55 -0.66 -9.30 1.25
CA SER A 55 0.80 -9.46 1.30
C SER A 55 1.18 -10.91 1.56
N THR A 56 2.29 -11.35 0.95
CA THR A 56 2.96 -12.60 1.31
C THR A 56 3.45 -12.60 2.76
N GLU A 57 3.75 -11.44 3.32
CA GLU A 57 4.22 -11.30 4.69
C GLU A 57 3.05 -11.32 5.71
N ALA A 58 1.81 -11.58 5.29
CA ALA A 58 0.71 -11.70 6.23
C ALA A 58 0.94 -12.85 7.23
N PRO A 59 0.55 -12.72 8.52
CA PRO A 59 0.76 -13.77 9.52
C PRO A 59 0.16 -15.13 9.15
N SER A 60 -0.91 -15.14 8.34
CA SER A 60 -1.52 -16.37 7.81
C SER A 60 -0.59 -17.19 6.92
N TYR A 61 0.44 -16.58 6.34
CA TYR A 61 1.47 -17.23 5.54
C TYR A 61 2.79 -17.45 6.31
N GLY A 62 2.81 -17.17 7.62
CA GLY A 62 4.00 -17.28 8.46
C GLY A 62 4.92 -16.06 8.43
N GLY A 63 4.49 -14.94 7.82
CA GLY A 63 5.21 -13.68 7.82
C GLY A 63 4.97 -12.82 9.07
N CYS A 64 5.68 -11.70 9.17
CA CYS A 64 5.63 -10.79 10.33
C CYS A 64 4.60 -9.65 10.20
N GLY A 65 3.74 -9.69 9.18
CA GLY A 65 2.91 -8.56 8.76
C GLY A 65 3.63 -7.64 7.78
N THR A 66 2.90 -6.67 7.24
CA THR A 66 3.46 -5.70 6.28
C THR A 66 3.21 -4.30 6.80
N ALA A 67 4.29 -3.57 7.05
CA ALA A 67 4.21 -2.16 7.37
C ALA A 67 3.58 -1.38 6.20
N PRO A 68 2.97 -0.21 6.45
CA PRO A 68 2.50 0.67 5.38
C PRO A 68 3.61 0.89 4.34
N LEU A 69 3.29 0.62 3.07
CA LEU A 69 4.26 0.77 1.98
C LEU A 69 4.44 2.23 1.59
N GLU A 70 3.35 2.99 1.63
CA GLU A 70 3.32 4.42 1.42
C GLU A 70 3.42 5.11 2.78
N THR A 71 4.50 5.87 2.98
CA THR A 71 4.68 6.77 4.13
C THR A 71 4.73 8.21 3.61
N GLU A 72 4.51 9.21 4.48
CA GLU A 72 4.48 10.63 4.09
C GLU A 72 5.73 11.07 3.30
N ASP A 73 6.88 10.44 3.56
CA ASP A 73 8.15 10.81 2.94
C ASP A 73 8.59 9.90 1.79
N ASN A 74 8.32 8.59 1.83
CA ASN A 74 8.85 7.63 0.86
C ASN A 74 8.02 6.33 0.74
N TRP A 75 8.22 5.62 -0.38
CA TRP A 75 7.74 4.26 -0.56
C TRP A 75 8.78 3.26 -0.05
N ARG A 76 8.40 2.35 0.85
CA ARG A 76 9.24 1.27 1.34
C ARG A 76 8.66 -0.08 0.94
N ILE A 77 9.30 -0.72 -0.02
CA ILE A 77 8.89 -2.03 -0.52
C ILE A 77 9.76 -3.09 0.17
N PRO A 78 9.17 -3.98 0.98
CA PRO A 78 9.93 -5.05 1.63
C PRO A 78 10.61 -5.95 0.60
N GLY A 79 11.82 -6.39 0.91
CA GLY A 79 12.54 -7.39 0.13
C GLY A 79 11.87 -8.76 0.23
N HIS A 80 12.10 -9.59 -0.79
CA HIS A 80 11.56 -10.96 -0.88
C HIS A 80 10.04 -11.06 -0.64
N ALA A 81 9.27 -10.05 -1.04
CA ALA A 81 7.85 -9.95 -0.76
C ALA A 81 7.05 -9.55 -2.00
N ALA A 82 5.78 -9.95 -2.01
CA ALA A 82 4.78 -9.49 -2.97
C ALA A 82 3.59 -8.89 -2.22
N VAL A 83 3.18 -7.70 -2.65
CA VAL A 83 2.08 -6.96 -2.05
C VAL A 83 1.08 -6.55 -3.12
N ILE A 84 -0.19 -6.48 -2.74
CA ILE A 84 -1.27 -5.97 -3.57
C ILE A 84 -1.94 -4.84 -2.80
N LEU A 85 -2.14 -3.72 -3.49
CA LEU A 85 -2.75 -2.52 -2.97
C LEU A 85 -4.04 -2.22 -3.72
N ARG A 86 -5.01 -1.65 -3.00
CA ARG A 86 -6.24 -1.07 -3.58
C ARG A 86 -6.33 0.42 -3.24
N PRO A 87 -6.97 1.23 -4.09
CA PRO A 87 -7.24 2.61 -3.75
C PRO A 87 -8.35 2.67 -2.71
N ILE A 88 -8.21 3.56 -1.74
CA ILE A 88 -9.25 3.98 -0.80
C ILE A 88 -9.40 5.49 -0.87
N THR A 89 -10.59 6.01 -0.60
CA THR A 89 -10.82 7.46 -0.60
C THR A 89 -10.05 8.12 0.55
N SER A 90 -9.71 9.40 0.39
CA SER A 90 -9.09 10.20 1.46
C SER A 90 -9.94 10.26 2.74
N GLU A 91 -11.27 10.13 2.61
CA GLU A 91 -12.18 10.02 3.76
C GLU A 91 -11.94 8.70 4.52
N ALA A 92 -12.00 7.57 3.82
CA ALA A 92 -11.75 6.25 4.42
C ALA A 92 -10.36 6.13 5.04
N PHE A 93 -9.33 6.71 4.40
CA PHE A 93 -7.97 6.73 4.94
C PHE A 93 -7.89 7.46 6.29
N ARG A 94 -8.60 8.59 6.43
CA ARG A 94 -8.63 9.35 7.69
C ARG A 94 -9.34 8.59 8.79
N GLU A 95 -10.46 7.91 8.49
CA GLU A 95 -11.18 7.09 9.46
C GLU A 95 -10.31 5.95 10.03
N GLN A 96 -9.50 5.31 9.18
CA GLN A 96 -8.56 4.26 9.61
C GLN A 96 -7.45 4.77 10.53
N GLN A 97 -6.99 6.00 10.31
CA GLN A 97 -6.00 6.65 11.19
C GLN A 97 -6.58 7.01 12.57
N HIS A 98 -7.86 7.42 12.61
CA HIS A 98 -8.53 7.80 13.86
C HIS A 98 -9.10 6.61 14.65
N GLY A 99 -9.45 5.50 13.98
CA GLY A 99 -10.00 4.30 14.61
C GLY A 99 -9.05 3.53 15.54
N ASN A 100 -7.74 3.82 15.48
CA ASN A 100 -6.72 3.15 16.31
C ASN A 100 -6.49 3.82 17.67
N GLY A 101 -7.29 4.84 18.04
CA GLY A 101 -7.09 5.66 19.25
C GLY A 101 -8.17 5.56 20.34
N HIS A 102 -9.22 4.75 20.21
CA HIS A 102 -10.30 4.68 21.21
C HIS A 102 -10.15 3.45 22.12
N SER A 103 -9.35 3.58 23.19
CA SER A 103 -9.60 2.81 24.42
C SER A 103 -10.98 3.19 24.93
N PRO A 104 -11.88 2.24 25.25
CA PRO A 104 -13.04 2.57 26.06
C PRO A 104 -12.51 2.85 27.47
N ASP A 105 -12.48 4.13 27.85
CA ASP A 105 -12.32 4.51 29.23
C ASP A 105 -13.44 3.83 30.05
N VAL A 106 -12.99 3.13 31.08
CA VAL A 106 -13.78 2.44 32.10
C VAL A 106 -14.71 3.44 32.76
N GLU A 107 -16.01 3.31 32.51
CA GLU A 107 -17.04 3.95 33.31
C GLU A 107 -17.13 3.19 34.66
N SER A 108 -16.88 3.91 35.76
CA SER A 108 -16.90 3.43 37.15
C SER A 108 -18.30 3.42 37.75
#